data_AF-X8CES0-F1
#
_entry.id   AF-X8CES0-F1
#
_cell.length_a   1.000
_cell.length_b   1.000
_cell.length_c   1.000
_cell.angle_alpha   90.00
_cell.angle_beta   90.00
_cell.angle_gamma   90.00
#
_symmetry.space_group_name_H-M   'P 1'
#
loop_
_entity.id
_entity.type
_entity.pdbx_description
1 polymer ?
#
loop_
_entity_poly.entity_id
_entity_poly.type
_entity_poly.pdbx_seq_one_letter_code
_entity_poly.pdbx_strand_id
1 'polypeptide(L)'
;MKNSAADTPPGAATPGTAQHVDYLKRLTADLRRTRRRVAELEGQLSEPVAVVGMACRYAGGVDTPDALWELVAEGRDTVSDFPLDRGWDVEGLYDPDPDAKGKMYTRHGSFLQHAGTSTPGSSASGPARRWPWTPSSG
;
A
#
# COMPACT_ATOMS: atom_id res chain seq x y z
N MET A 1 47.79 63.14 -37.74
CA MET A 1 46.62 62.23 -37.80
C MET A 1 46.39 61.65 -36.42
N LYS A 2 45.15 61.76 -35.92
CA LYS A 2 44.65 61.20 -34.65
C LYS A 2 44.61 59.67 -34.73
N ASN A 3 44.71 59.00 -33.58
CA ASN A 3 44.16 57.68 -33.19
C ASN A 3 44.84 57.31 -31.83
N SER A 4 44.40 57.80 -30.67
CA SER A 4 43.26 57.35 -29.84
C SER A 4 43.11 55.84 -29.66
N ALA A 5 43.44 55.41 -28.43
CA ALA A 5 42.79 54.40 -27.58
C ALA A 5 42.81 52.92 -28.01
N ALA A 6 43.57 52.14 -27.25
CA ALA A 6 43.08 50.89 -26.68
C ALA A 6 43.62 50.80 -25.24
N ASP A 7 42.82 51.35 -24.33
CA ASP A 7 42.86 51.05 -22.90
C ASP A 7 42.92 49.53 -22.74
N THR A 8 44.00 49.03 -22.13
CA THR A 8 44.05 47.63 -21.71
C THR A 8 43.10 47.50 -20.52
N PRO A 9 42.05 46.68 -20.58
CA PRO A 9 41.14 46.54 -19.45
C PRO A 9 41.92 45.98 -18.25
N PRO A 10 41.70 46.52 -17.03
CA PRO A 10 42.40 46.09 -15.84
C PRO A 10 42.12 44.61 -15.60
N GLY A 11 43.19 43.88 -15.24
CA GLY A 11 43.22 42.43 -15.13
C GLY A 11 41.98 41.86 -14.45
N ALA A 12 41.36 40.90 -15.13
CA ALA A 12 40.58 39.87 -14.47
C ALA A 12 41.54 39.16 -13.52
N ALA A 13 41.55 39.59 -12.25
CA ALA A 13 42.34 38.99 -11.21
C ALA A 13 42.00 37.50 -11.18
N THR A 14 42.93 36.66 -11.60
CA THR A 14 42.83 35.22 -11.40
C THR A 14 42.66 35.05 -9.89
N PRO A 15 41.51 34.53 -9.42
CA PRO A 15 41.29 34.37 -8.00
C PRO A 15 42.48 33.60 -7.43
N GLY A 16 43.12 34.13 -6.39
CA GLY A 16 44.21 33.42 -5.74
C GLY A 16 43.72 32.05 -5.29
N THR A 17 44.59 31.05 -5.26
CA THR A 17 44.28 29.67 -4.84
C THR A 17 43.47 29.58 -3.54
N ALA A 18 43.66 30.52 -2.61
CA ALA A 18 42.85 30.66 -1.39
C ALA A 18 41.35 30.93 -1.66
N GLN A 19 41.03 31.80 -2.63
CA GLN A 19 39.65 32.11 -3.02
C GLN A 19 38.95 30.90 -3.64
N HIS A 20 39.69 30.09 -4.42
CA HIS A 20 39.17 28.83 -4.94
C HIS A 20 38.90 27.80 -3.84
N VAL A 21 39.80 27.67 -2.86
CA VAL A 21 39.62 26.77 -1.72
C VAL A 21 38.38 27.16 -0.91
N ASP A 22 38.19 28.45 -0.65
CA ASP A 22 37.04 28.93 0.11
C ASP A 22 35.73 28.78 -0.68
N TYR A 23 35.77 28.99 -1.99
CA TYR A 23 34.65 28.70 -2.88
C TYR A 23 34.27 27.20 -2.86
N LEU A 24 35.25 26.30 -2.96
CA LEU A 24 35.03 24.86 -2.91
C LEU A 24 34.47 24.40 -1.55
N LYS A 25 34.93 24.97 -0.44
CA LYS A 25 34.36 24.70 0.89
C LYS A 25 32.89 25.11 0.95
N ARG A 26 32.55 26.29 0.42
CA ARG A 26 31.18 26.80 0.39
C ARG A 26 30.28 25.94 -0.48
N LEU A 27 30.74 25.60 -1.69
CA LEU A 27 30.03 24.68 -2.59
C LEU A 27 29.82 23.30 -1.96
N THR A 28 30.83 22.77 -1.27
CA THR A 28 30.70 21.46 -0.61
C THR A 28 29.68 21.52 0.53
N ALA A 29 29.64 22.62 1.28
CA ALA A 29 28.64 22.84 2.33
C ALA A 29 27.22 22.93 1.74
N ASP A 30 27.04 23.70 0.66
CA ASP A 30 25.74 23.85 -0.01
C ASP A 30 25.27 22.54 -0.65
N LEU A 31 26.17 21.81 -1.31
CA LEU A 31 25.87 20.50 -1.90
C LEU A 31 25.42 19.50 -0.83
N ARG A 32 26.11 19.46 0.33
CA ARG A 32 25.69 18.62 1.47
C ARG A 32 24.31 19.02 1.99
N ARG A 33 24.02 20.32 2.06
CA ARG A 33 22.71 20.83 2.50
C ARG A 33 21.60 20.42 1.54
N THR A 34 21.81 20.59 0.25
CA THR A 34 20.84 20.20 -0.78
C THR A 34 20.60 18.70 -0.78
N ARG A 35 21.67 17.89 -0.70
CA ARG A 35 21.55 16.42 -0.63
C ARG A 35 20.75 15.95 0.60
N ARG A 36 20.97 16.57 1.77
CA ARG A 36 20.18 16.24 2.96
C ARG A 36 18.70 16.53 2.76
N ARG A 37 18.37 17.67 2.15
CA ARG A 37 16.98 18.07 1.90
C ARG A 37 16.28 17.16 0.90
N VAL A 38 16.99 16.70 -0.13
CA VAL A 38 16.48 15.68 -1.05
C VAL A 38 16.25 14.36 -0.33
N ALA A 39 17.24 13.87 0.44
CA ALA A 39 17.11 12.63 1.19
C ALA A 39 15.97 12.65 2.24
N GLU A 40 15.69 13.81 2.85
CA GLU A 40 14.56 13.98 3.77
C GLU A 40 13.22 13.89 3.05
N LEU A 41 13.08 14.54 1.88
CA LEU A 41 11.86 14.45 1.07
C LEU A 41 11.66 13.04 0.51
N GLU A 42 12.73 12.41 0.03
CA GLU A 42 12.70 11.01 -0.41
C GLU A 42 12.34 10.07 0.75
N GLY A 43 12.90 10.31 1.95
CA GLY A 43 12.60 9.56 3.16
C GLY A 43 11.14 9.70 3.62
N GLN A 44 10.54 10.89 3.45
CA GLN A 44 9.11 11.10 3.70
C GLN A 44 8.22 10.32 2.73
N LEU A 45 8.63 10.20 1.46
CA LEU A 45 7.89 9.43 0.44
C LEU A 45 8.13 7.92 0.56
N SER A 46 9.23 7.50 1.18
CA SER A 46 9.65 6.10 1.33
C SER A 46 9.66 5.65 2.79
N GLU A 47 8.88 6.30 3.65
CA GLU A 47 8.79 5.97 5.07
C GLU A 47 8.37 4.49 5.23
N PRO A 48 9.21 3.64 5.84
CA PRO A 48 8.90 2.22 5.96
C PRO A 48 7.66 1.99 6.83
N VAL A 49 6.65 1.32 6.26
CA VAL A 49 5.47 0.90 7.02
C VAL A 49 5.73 -0.45 7.67
N ALA A 50 5.73 -0.47 9.00
CA ALA A 50 5.83 -1.73 9.75
C ALA A 50 4.47 -2.42 9.83
N VAL A 51 4.40 -3.68 9.41
CA VAL A 51 3.26 -4.56 9.68
C VAL A 51 3.42 -5.12 11.09
N VAL A 52 2.68 -4.57 12.05
CA VAL A 52 2.79 -4.93 13.48
C VAL A 52 1.87 -6.07 13.92
N GLY A 53 0.95 -6.48 13.06
CA GLY A 53 0.01 -7.56 13.34
C GLY A 53 -0.83 -7.91 12.13
N MET A 54 -1.31 -9.16 12.11
CA MET A 54 -2.18 -9.69 11.07
C MET A 54 -3.19 -10.66 11.69
N ALA A 55 -4.40 -10.68 11.14
CA ALA A 55 -5.45 -11.62 11.50
C ALA A 55 -6.21 -11.98 10.23
N CYS A 56 -6.64 -13.23 10.12
CA CYS A 56 -7.27 -13.72 8.90
C CYS A 56 -8.28 -14.83 9.19
N ARG A 57 -9.22 -15.03 8.27
CA ARG A 57 -10.08 -16.21 8.19
C ARG A 57 -10.14 -16.64 6.73
N TYR A 58 -9.81 -17.91 6.46
CA TYR A 58 -9.85 -18.51 5.13
C TYR A 58 -10.64 -19.82 5.13
N ALA A 59 -10.89 -20.36 3.93
CA ALA A 59 -11.49 -21.68 3.77
C ALA A 59 -10.59 -22.77 4.35
N GLY A 60 -11.16 -23.95 4.61
CA GLY A 60 -10.41 -25.04 5.24
C GLY A 60 -10.19 -24.89 6.76
N GLY A 61 -10.90 -23.95 7.41
CA GLY A 61 -10.84 -23.77 8.86
C GLY A 61 -9.65 -22.95 9.35
N VAL A 62 -8.97 -22.22 8.45
CA VAL A 62 -7.85 -21.35 8.81
C VAL A 62 -8.38 -20.06 9.42
N ASP A 63 -8.04 -19.80 10.68
CA ASP A 63 -8.44 -18.59 11.43
C ASP A 63 -7.25 -17.84 12.04
N THR A 64 -6.03 -18.28 11.73
CA THR A 64 -4.78 -17.68 12.20
C THR A 64 -3.74 -17.59 11.07
N PRO A 65 -2.80 -16.63 11.17
CA PRO A 65 -1.65 -16.54 10.28
C PRO A 65 -0.81 -17.82 10.20
N ASP A 66 -0.61 -18.49 11.34
CA ASP A 66 0.17 -19.73 11.41
C ASP A 66 -0.54 -20.87 10.68
N ALA A 67 -1.86 -21.02 10.87
CA ALA A 67 -2.65 -22.01 10.13
C ALA A 67 -2.66 -21.73 8.62
N LEU A 68 -2.60 -20.45 8.20
CA LEU A 68 -2.42 -20.11 6.79
C LEU A 68 -1.06 -20.57 6.29
N TRP A 69 0.00 -20.35 7.07
CA TRP A 69 1.34 -20.75 6.69
C TRP A 69 1.48 -22.26 6.56
N GLU A 70 0.94 -23.02 7.52
CA GLU A 70 0.88 -24.49 7.46
C GLU A 70 0.15 -24.96 6.20
N LEU A 71 -1.00 -24.36 5.89
CA LEU A 71 -1.77 -24.71 4.70
C LEU A 71 -0.97 -24.52 3.41
N VAL A 72 -0.27 -23.39 3.28
CA VAL A 72 0.57 -23.07 2.12
C VAL A 72 1.79 -23.99 2.07
N ALA A 73 2.43 -24.25 3.21
CA ALA A 73 3.60 -25.12 3.30
C ALA A 73 3.26 -26.58 2.94
N GLU A 74 2.07 -27.04 3.30
CA GLU A 74 1.57 -28.39 2.97
C GLU A 74 0.95 -28.46 1.57
N GLY A 75 0.70 -27.32 0.92
CA GLY A 75 0.07 -27.24 -0.40
C GLY A 75 -1.36 -27.78 -0.41
N ARG A 76 -2.09 -27.67 0.70
CA ARG A 76 -3.46 -28.22 0.81
C ARG A 76 -4.45 -27.40 -0.02
N ASP A 77 -5.31 -28.11 -0.75
CA ASP A 77 -6.48 -27.52 -1.40
C ASP A 77 -7.64 -27.41 -0.40
N THR A 78 -8.32 -26.26 -0.41
CA THR A 78 -9.48 -25.95 0.45
C THR A 78 -10.78 -25.89 -0.33
N VAL A 79 -10.73 -26.20 -1.62
CA VAL A 79 -11.91 -26.28 -2.47
C VAL A 79 -12.82 -27.40 -1.95
N SER A 80 -14.06 -27.04 -1.69
CA SER A 80 -15.12 -27.95 -1.25
C SER A 80 -16.35 -27.82 -2.16
N ASP A 81 -17.30 -28.73 -1.98
CA ASP A 81 -18.64 -28.55 -2.53
C ASP A 81 -19.35 -27.36 -1.85
N PHE A 82 -20.45 -26.93 -2.46
CA PHE A 82 -21.28 -25.86 -1.94
C PHE A 82 -21.82 -26.19 -0.52
N PRO A 83 -21.72 -25.23 0.43
CA PRO A 83 -22.19 -25.45 1.79
C PRO A 83 -23.72 -25.54 1.86
N LEU A 84 -24.22 -26.61 2.46
CA LEU A 84 -25.67 -26.89 2.60
C LEU A 84 -26.33 -26.09 3.73
N ASP A 85 -25.53 -25.50 4.63
CA ASP A 85 -25.98 -24.78 5.83
C ASP A 85 -26.37 -23.32 5.57
N ARG A 86 -26.36 -22.87 4.30
CA ARG A 86 -26.63 -21.47 3.91
C ARG A 86 -27.99 -21.24 3.27
N GLY A 87 -28.78 -22.29 3.08
CA GLY A 87 -30.11 -22.21 2.47
C GLY A 87 -30.08 -21.91 0.96
N TRP A 88 -28.99 -22.26 0.28
CA TRP A 88 -28.89 -22.13 -1.18
C TRP A 88 -29.52 -23.33 -1.89
N ASP A 89 -30.26 -23.08 -2.96
CA ASP A 89 -30.76 -24.11 -3.87
C ASP A 89 -29.63 -24.57 -4.81
N VAL A 90 -28.74 -25.41 -4.31
CA VAL A 90 -27.54 -25.86 -5.05
C VAL A 90 -27.91 -26.62 -6.33
N GLU A 91 -29.03 -27.36 -6.34
CA GLU A 91 -29.53 -28.03 -7.54
C GLU A 91 -30.08 -27.04 -8.56
N GLY A 92 -30.80 -26.01 -8.10
CA GLY A 92 -31.26 -24.91 -8.93
C GLY A 92 -30.15 -23.94 -9.36
N LEU A 93 -28.96 -23.98 -8.77
CA LEU A 93 -27.84 -23.14 -9.16
C LEU A 93 -26.90 -23.79 -10.18
N TYR A 94 -26.87 -25.12 -10.29
CA TYR A 94 -25.92 -25.81 -11.17
C TYR A 94 -26.51 -26.19 -12.53
N ASP A 95 -25.75 -25.95 -13.60
CA ASP A 95 -26.04 -26.48 -14.94
C ASP A 95 -24.70 -26.78 -15.65
N PRO A 96 -24.47 -28.01 -16.17
CA PRO A 96 -23.24 -28.33 -16.90
C PRO A 96 -23.09 -27.56 -18.23
N ASP A 97 -24.17 -26.97 -18.76
CA ASP A 97 -24.11 -26.10 -19.94
C ASP A 97 -23.56 -24.71 -19.56
N PRO A 98 -22.39 -24.29 -20.06
CA PRO A 98 -21.83 -22.97 -19.79
C PRO A 98 -22.68 -21.82 -20.35
N ASP A 99 -23.57 -22.07 -21.31
CA ASP A 99 -24.47 -21.07 -21.90
C ASP A 99 -25.80 -20.93 -21.14
N ALA A 100 -26.04 -21.77 -20.14
CA ALA A 100 -27.24 -21.72 -19.30
C ALA A 100 -27.29 -20.44 -18.46
N LYS A 101 -28.23 -19.55 -18.79
CA LYS A 101 -28.37 -18.24 -18.11
C LYS A 101 -28.79 -18.41 -16.66
N GLY A 102 -28.05 -17.75 -15.76
CA GLY A 102 -28.36 -17.73 -14.33
C GLY A 102 -27.94 -19.00 -13.58
N LYS A 103 -27.12 -19.86 -14.20
CA LYS A 103 -26.59 -21.09 -13.63
C LYS A 103 -25.06 -21.05 -13.55
N MET A 104 -24.49 -21.86 -12.68
CA MET A 104 -23.05 -22.06 -12.53
C MET A 104 -22.68 -23.45 -13.04
N TYR A 105 -21.62 -23.54 -13.86
CA TYR A 105 -21.12 -24.81 -14.39
C TYR A 105 -20.09 -25.49 -13.47
N THR A 106 -19.77 -24.87 -12.32
CA THR A 106 -18.91 -25.46 -11.28
C THR A 106 -19.71 -25.70 -10.00
N ARG A 107 -19.44 -26.83 -9.32
CA ARG A 107 -19.97 -27.14 -7.98
C ARG A 107 -18.96 -26.93 -6.86
N HIS A 108 -17.74 -26.53 -7.22
CA HIS A 108 -16.60 -26.49 -6.32
C HIS A 108 -16.14 -25.05 -6.08
N GLY A 109 -15.86 -24.73 -4.81
CA GLY A 109 -15.33 -23.44 -4.38
C GLY A 109 -14.80 -23.47 -2.95
N SER A 110 -14.07 -22.43 -2.55
CA SER A 110 -13.51 -22.30 -1.21
C SER A 110 -14.38 -21.39 -0.34
N PHE A 111 -14.96 -21.92 0.72
CA PHE A 111 -15.90 -21.20 1.59
C PHE A 111 -15.38 -21.05 3.03
N LEU A 112 -15.61 -19.87 3.63
CA LEU A 112 -15.34 -19.67 5.05
C LEU A 112 -16.26 -20.52 5.90
N GLN A 113 -15.71 -21.18 6.92
CA GLN A 113 -16.52 -21.82 7.94
C GLN A 113 -17.22 -20.76 8.80
N HIS A 114 -18.50 -21.00 9.12
CA HIS A 114 -19.30 -20.16 10.00
C HIS A 114 -19.34 -18.67 9.61
N ALA A 115 -19.49 -18.38 8.32
CA ALA A 115 -19.56 -16.99 7.81
C ALA A 115 -20.75 -16.18 8.37
N GLY A 116 -21.74 -16.86 8.98
CA GLY A 116 -22.91 -16.23 9.61
C GLY A 116 -22.80 -16.04 11.13
N THR A 117 -21.78 -16.59 11.80
CA THR A 117 -21.68 -16.50 13.26
C THR A 117 -20.71 -15.39 13.66
N SER A 118 -21.24 -14.33 14.24
CA SER A 118 -20.45 -13.41 15.06
C SER A 118 -20.56 -13.85 16.51
N THR A 119 -19.44 -13.94 17.23
CA THR A 119 -19.47 -14.20 18.68
C THR A 119 -20.27 -13.08 19.37
N PRO A 120 -21.43 -13.37 20.00
CA PRO A 120 -22.20 -12.34 20.68
C PRO A 120 -21.38 -11.79 21.85
N GLY A 121 -21.09 -10.49 21.84
CA GLY A 121 -20.36 -9.79 22.90
C GLY A 121 -18.93 -9.34 22.56
N SER A 122 -18.38 -9.70 21.39
CA SER A 122 -17.05 -9.21 20.96
C SER A 122 -17.09 -7.79 20.40
N SER A 123 -18.25 -7.36 19.87
CA SER A 123 -18.44 -5.99 19.43
C SER A 123 -18.68 -5.13 20.66
N ALA A 124 -17.74 -4.23 20.97
CA ALA A 124 -17.95 -3.07 21.85
C ALA A 124 -18.96 -2.07 21.25
N SER A 125 -20.02 -2.56 20.63
CA SER A 125 -21.21 -1.80 20.26
C SER A 125 -21.97 -1.52 21.55
N GLY A 126 -21.51 -0.52 22.31
CA GLY A 126 -22.44 0.24 23.14
C GLY A 126 -23.59 0.73 22.26
N PRO A 127 -24.81 0.91 22.80
CA PRO A 127 -25.98 1.29 22.01
C PRO A 127 -25.64 2.50 21.14
N ALA A 128 -25.85 2.34 19.84
CA ALA A 128 -25.41 3.28 18.81
C ALA A 128 -25.73 4.73 19.20
N ARG A 129 -24.70 5.50 19.53
CA ARG A 129 -24.80 6.95 19.54
C ARG A 129 -24.83 7.36 18.07
N ARG A 130 -26.04 7.52 17.54
CA ARG A 130 -26.33 8.02 16.19
C ARG A 130 -25.62 9.36 16.01
N TRP A 131 -24.51 9.37 15.27
CA TRP A 131 -23.89 10.61 14.83
C TRP A 131 -24.86 11.31 13.86
N PRO A 132 -25.26 12.57 14.09
CA PRO A 132 -26.02 13.32 13.12
C PRO A 132 -25.06 13.71 11.99
N TRP A 133 -24.90 12.84 11.01
CA TRP A 133 -24.39 13.28 9.71
C TRP A 133 -25.48 14.12 9.07
N THR A 134 -25.34 15.44 9.12
CA THR A 134 -26.13 16.35 8.28
C THR A 134 -25.46 16.40 6.90
N PRO A 135 -26.14 16.00 5.82
CA PRO A 135 -25.69 16.33 4.49
C PRO A 135 -25.64 17.86 4.39
N SER A 136 -24.49 18.42 4.03
CA SER A 136 -24.40 19.80 3.59
C SER A 136 -25.22 19.93 2.31
N SER A 137 -26.45 20.42 2.43
CA SER A 137 -27.22 20.90 1.30
C SER A 137 -26.55 22.17 0.78
N GLY A 138 -26.05 22.10 -0.45
CA GLY A 138 -25.92 23.24 -1.35
C GLY A 138 -27.18 23.43 -2.17
#